data_AF-A0A2E6G2E5-F1
#
_entry.id   AF-A0A2E6G2E5-F1
#
_cell.length_a   1.000
_cell.length_b   1.000
_cell.length_c   1.000
_cell.angle_alpha   90.00
_cell.angle_beta   90.00
_cell.angle_gamma   90.00
#
_symmetry.space_group_name_H-M   'P 1'
#
loop_
_entity.id
_entity.type
_entity.pdbx_description
1 polymer ?
#
loop_
_entity_poly.entity_id
_entity_poly.type
_entity_poly.pdbx_seq_one_letter_code
_entity_poly.pdbx_strand_id
1 'polypeptide(L)' 'MRKIGVSSPELENLISATERHSLGTKLTGAGGGGCMVSLTRNPKRVAESIEIAGGRPLVSKFGSGGARIVEEEN' A
#
# COMPACT_ATOMS: atom_id res chain seq x y z
N MET A 1 9.19 -11.48 7.63
CA MET A 1 9.72 -11.00 6.34
C MET A 1 11.18 -10.59 6.43
N ARG A 2 11.56 -9.69 7.36
CA ARG A 2 12.96 -9.34 7.65
C ARG A 2 13.89 -10.56 7.84
N LYS A 3 13.39 -11.62 8.45
CA LYS A 3 14.13 -12.88 8.70
C LYS A 3 14.46 -13.73 7.46
N ILE A 4 13.82 -13.50 6.31
CA ILE A 4 14.05 -14.29 5.08
C ILE A 4 14.65 -13.43 3.94
N GLY A 5 15.09 -12.20 4.22
CA GLY A 5 15.81 -11.35 3.26
C GLY A 5 14.97 -10.74 2.14
N VAL A 6 13.64 -10.88 2.18
CA VAL A 6 12.75 -10.45 1.09
C VAL A 6 12.17 -9.03 1.26
N SER A 7 12.66 -8.25 2.22
CA SER A 7 12.26 -6.85 2.46
C SER A 7 13.37 -5.90 2.00
N SER A 8 13.03 -4.65 1.67
CA SER A 8 13.99 -3.59 1.30
C SER A 8 13.91 -2.41 2.28
N PRO A 9 14.99 -1.61 2.47
CA PRO A 9 14.98 -0.45 3.35
C PRO A 9 13.86 0.55 3.03
N GLU A 10 13.57 0.76 1.75
CA GLU A 10 12.52 1.65 1.28
C GLU A 10 11.14 1.17 1.75
N LEU A 11 10.88 -0.14 1.63
CA LEU A 11 9.64 -0.74 2.09
C LEU A 11 9.49 -0.69 3.61
N GLU A 12 10.57 -0.90 4.36
CA GLU A 12 10.55 -0.76 5.82
C GLU A 12 10.28 0.70 6.24
N ASN A 13 10.77 1.68 5.48
CA ASN A 13 10.46 3.09 5.71
C ASN A 13 8.98 3.39 5.50
N LEU A 14 8.38 2.88 4.41
CA LEU A 14 6.95 3.04 4.16
C LEU A 14 6.09 2.35 5.23
N ILE A 15 6.48 1.15 5.69
CA ILE A 15 5.79 0.47 6.79
C ILE A 15 5.79 1.36 8.03
N SER A 16 6.99 1.77 8.47
CA SER A 16 7.18 2.62 9.66
C SER A 16 6.37 3.91 9.60
N ALA A 17 6.33 4.57 8.44
CA ALA A 17 5.57 5.81 8.23
C ALA A 17 4.06 5.63 8.45
N THR A 18 3.52 4.42 8.22
CA THR A 18 2.08 4.14 8.31
C THR A 18 1.64 3.54 9.65
N GLU A 19 2.55 3.01 10.48
CA GLU A 19 2.23 2.23 11.69
C GLU A 19 1.28 2.94 12.66
N ARG A 20 1.45 4.24 12.88
CA ARG A 20 0.62 5.00 13.83
C ARG A 20 -0.79 5.29 13.34
N HIS A 21 -1.05 5.11 12.05
CA HIS A 21 -2.30 5.50 11.39
C HIS A 21 -2.98 4.33 10.67
N SER A 22 -2.38 3.14 10.71
CA SER A 22 -2.93 1.91 10.13
C SER A 22 -3.35 0.94 11.24
N LEU A 23 -4.28 0.04 10.89
CA LEU A 23 -4.63 -1.14 11.68
C LEU A 23 -3.60 -2.26 11.46
N GLY A 24 -2.84 -2.17 10.37
CA GLY A 24 -1.81 -3.11 9.99
C GLY A 24 -1.34 -2.86 8.57
N THR A 25 -0.08 -3.16 8.32
CA THR A 25 0.55 -3.03 7.01
C THR A 25 1.18 -4.36 6.62
N LYS A 26 1.03 -4.75 5.36
CA LYS A 26 1.65 -5.95 4.80
C LYS A 26 2.39 -5.63 3.51
N LEU A 27 3.57 -6.22 3.34
CA LEU A 27 4.25 -6.25 2.04
C LEU A 27 3.54 -7.20 1.08
N THR A 28 3.45 -6.79 -0.19
CA THR A 28 2.80 -7.55 -1.25
C THR A 28 3.81 -7.88 -2.36
N GLY A 29 3.75 -9.08 -2.94
CA GLY A 29 4.70 -9.54 -3.97
C GLY A 29 5.68 -10.62 -3.50
N ALA A 30 6.57 -11.04 -4.41
CA ALA A 30 7.55 -12.13 -4.20
C ALA A 30 8.68 -11.78 -3.22
N GLY A 31 8.93 -10.48 -2.98
CA GLY A 31 10.06 -9.99 -2.19
C GLY A 31 11.04 -9.13 -2.99
N GLY A 32 11.81 -8.27 -2.30
CA GLY A 32 12.92 -7.49 -2.87
C GLY A 32 12.60 -6.05 -3.32
N GLY A 33 11.35 -5.60 -3.14
CA GLY A 33 10.88 -4.26 -3.54
C GLY A 33 9.39 -4.30 -3.92
N GLY A 34 8.83 -3.15 -4.33
CA GLY A 34 7.49 -3.08 -4.92
C GLY A 34 6.44 -2.38 -4.05
N CYS A 35 5.29 -3.04 -3.83
CA CYS A 35 4.10 -2.43 -3.22
C CYS A 35 3.86 -2.95 -1.79
N MET A 36 3.27 -2.09 -0.96
CA MET A 36 2.69 -2.46 0.32
C MET A 36 1.20 -2.13 0.35
N VAL A 37 0.46 -2.85 1.19
CA VAL A 37 -0.93 -2.55 1.51
C VAL A 37 -1.04 -2.15 2.98
N SER A 38 -1.70 -1.04 3.25
CA SER A 38 -1.96 -0.55 4.61
C SER A 38 -3.47 -0.45 4.83
N LEU A 39 -3.96 -1.19 5.83
CA LEU A 39 -5.37 -1.17 6.22
C LEU A 39 -5.58 -0.02 7.20
N THR A 40 -6.53 0.88 6.96
CA THR A 40 -6.75 2.03 7.83
C THR A 40 -8.20 2.52 7.83
N ARG A 41 -8.58 3.21 8.91
CA ARG A 41 -9.81 4.00 9.01
C ARG A 41 -9.64 5.45 8.55
N ASN A 42 -8.40 5.91 8.36
CA ASN A 42 -8.06 7.26 7.92
C ASN A 42 -7.15 7.21 6.68
N PRO A 43 -7.71 6.92 5.49
CA PRO A 43 -6.93 6.73 4.26
C PRO A 43 -6.14 7.97 3.83
N LYS A 44 -6.65 9.17 4.07
CA LYS A 44 -5.96 10.43 3.74
C LYS A 44 -4.65 10.56 4.52
N ARG A 45 -4.71 10.38 5.85
CA ARG A 45 -3.54 10.48 6.72
C ARG A 45 -2.47 9.44 6.38
N VAL A 46 -2.88 8.22 6.04
CA VAL A 46 -1.95 7.16 5.63
C VAL A 46 -1.33 7.48 4.27
N ALA A 47 -2.13 7.96 3.30
CA ALA A 47 -1.62 8.35 1.99
C ALA A 47 -0.55 9.47 2.08
N GLU A 48 -0.82 10.53 2.85
CA GLU A 48 0.15 11.60 3.12
C GLU A 48 1.45 11.05 3.74
N SER A 49 1.33 10.14 4.70
CA SER A 49 2.50 9.53 5.36
C SER A 49 3.33 8.71 4.37
N ILE A 50 2.69 8.03 3.41
CA ILE A 50 3.35 7.29 2.33
C ILE A 50 4.08 8.25 1.38
N GLU A 51 3.44 9.35 0.97
CA GLU A 51 4.05 10.37 0.08
C GLU A 51 5.27 11.03 0.72
N ILE A 52 5.17 11.44 1.99
CA ILE A 52 6.29 12.03 2.74
C ILE A 52 7.46 11.04 2.85
N ALA A 53 7.18 9.74 2.98
CA ALA A 53 8.18 8.69 3.01
C ALA A 53 8.73 8.31 1.61
N GLY A 54 8.29 8.99 0.54
CA GLY A 54 8.77 8.82 -0.83
C GLY A 54 7.98 7.81 -1.67
N GLY A 55 6.87 7.28 -1.17
CA GLY A 55 5.99 6.35 -1.89
C GLY A 55 4.92 7.05 -2.73
N ARG A 56 4.22 6.29 -3.57
CA ARG A 56 3.07 6.77 -4.35
C ARG A 56 1.80 6.01 -3.94
N PRO A 57 0.91 6.58 -3.11
CA PRO A 57 -0.24 5.87 -2.59
C PRO A 57 -1.34 5.70 -3.64
N LEU A 58 -2.06 4.58 -3.56
CA LEU A 58 -3.33 4.37 -4.25
C LEU A 58 -4.37 4.01 -3.18
N VAL A 59 -5.41 4.82 -3.06
CA VAL A 59 -6.48 4.61 -2.06
C VAL A 59 -7.61 3.79 -2.69
N SER A 60 -7.90 2.63 -2.10
CA SER A 60 -9.02 1.78 -2.50
C SER A 60 -9.87 1.36 -1.28
N LYS A 61 -11.07 0.84 -1.55
CA LYS A 61 -12.00 0.30 -0.56
C LYS A 61 -12.08 -1.22 -0.69
N PHE A 62 -12.36 -1.92 0.41
CA PHE A 62 -12.68 -3.34 0.35
C PHE A 62 -13.95 -3.57 -0.49
N GLY A 63 -13.93 -4.64 -1.30
CA GLY A 63 -15.06 -5.01 -2.14
C GLY A 63 -15.31 -4.04 -3.30
N SER A 64 -14.29 -3.31 -3.75
CA SER A 64 -14.37 -2.60 -5.04
C SER A 64 -14.72 -3.57 -6.17
N GLY A 65 -15.51 -3.11 -7.14
CA GLY A 65 -15.99 -3.94 -8.24
C GLY A 65 -14.86 -4.63 -9.00
N GLY A 66 -15.14 -5.84 -9.50
CA GLY A 66 -14.22 -6.59 -10.34
C GLY A 66 -14.13 -6.05 -11.77
N ALA A 67 -13.49 -6.83 -12.65
CA ALA A 67 -13.42 -6.52 -14.08
C ALA A 67 -14.82 -6.37 -14.69
N ARG A 68 -14.99 -5.35 -15.54
CA ARG A 68 -16.22 -5.08 -16.30
C ARG A 68 -15.86 -4.85 -17.76
N ILE A 69 -16.75 -5.28 -18.66
CA ILE A 69 -16.69 -4.89 -20.06
C ILE A 69 -17.32 -3.50 -20.15
N VAL A 70 -16.60 -2.56 -20.75
CA VAL A 70 -17.11 -1.22 -21.07
C VAL A 70 -17.32 -1.17 -22.58
N GLU A 71 -18.52 -0.80 -23.02
CA GLU A 71 -18.77 -0.50 -24.42
C GLU A 71 -18.40 0.97 -24.64
N GLU A 72 -17.51 1.26 -25.58
CA GLU A 72 -17.25 2.64 -26.00
C GLU A 72 -18.42 3.09 -26.88
N GLU A 73 -19.22 4.04 -26.39
CA GLU A 73 -20.12 4.81 -27.26
C GLU A 73 -19.27 5.75 -28.12
N ASN A 74 -19.44 5.62 -29.43
CA ASN A 74 -18.72 6.33 -30.48
C ASN A 74 -19.47 7.60 -30.91
#